data_AF-A0A3C2BQK9-F1
#
_entry.id   AF-A0A3C2BQK9-F1
#
_cell.length_a   1.000
_cell.length_b   1.000
_cell.length_c   1.000
_cell.angle_alpha   90.00
_cell.angle_beta   90.00
_cell.angle_gamma   90.00
#
_symmetry.space_group_name_H-M   'P 1'
#
loop_
_entity.id
_entity.type
_entity.pdbx_description
1 polymer ?
#
loop_
_entity_poly.entity_id
_entity_poly.type
_entity_poly.pdbx_seq_one_letter_code
_entity_poly.pdbx_strand_id
1 'polypeptide(L)'
;MSPVLLFILGVVFVAIGIAVSIALHEVGHLVPAKLFKVRVTKYMIGFGPTLWSKRKGETEYGVKAIPLGGYVSMIGMYPPNKVDGTVRPSSTGMFQTLATEARSMAHEDVGPEDGNRVFYRLPVWKKIIIMLGGPAMNLLIGVVLTAVLLMGFGVATATTTISDVSKCQVAAGQTVDPDSPDCQLTPAAAAGLLPNDVVTSFDGKAVTGWDQLTEWIRASAGREVSITVERDGAPVTTTVTPVLSARPVVGVDGRQAKDDAGNLRYQDVGFLGIGAQTELVAQPASSVLPMAGGK
;
A
#
# COMPACT_ATOMS: atom_id res chain seq x y z
N MET A 1 25.26 -10.49 -2.02
CA MET A 1 25.05 -9.93 -0.67
C MET A 1 24.51 -11.03 0.23
N SER A 2 24.98 -11.17 1.47
CA SER A 2 24.43 -12.18 2.39
C SER A 2 22.97 -11.86 2.76
N PRO A 3 22.11 -12.86 3.02
CA PRO A 3 20.73 -12.62 3.46
C PRO A 3 20.63 -11.72 4.70
N VAL A 4 21.60 -11.84 5.61
CA VAL A 4 21.73 -10.99 6.80
C VAL A 4 21.96 -9.52 6.44
N LEU A 5 22.80 -9.24 5.44
CA LEU A 5 23.04 -7.88 4.99
C LEU A 5 21.79 -7.25 4.36
N LEU A 6 21.05 -8.01 3.55
CA LEU A 6 19.78 -7.56 2.97
C LEU A 6 18.73 -7.25 4.05
N PHE A 7 18.65 -8.10 5.08
CA PHE A 7 17.77 -7.88 6.22
C PHE A 7 18.11 -6.57 6.96
N ILE A 8 19.40 -6.38 7.31
CA ILE A 8 19.85 -5.16 8.01
C ILE A 8 19.55 -3.92 7.17
N LEU A 9 19.84 -3.95 5.86
CA LEU A 9 19.54 -2.83 4.96
C LEU A 9 18.04 -2.54 4.89
N GLY A 10 17.19 -3.58 4.83
CA GLY A 10 15.74 -3.42 4.87
C GLY A 10 15.25 -2.75 6.16
N VAL A 11 15.78 -3.16 7.32
CA VAL A 11 15.44 -2.55 8.63
C VAL A 11 15.86 -1.07 8.66
N VAL A 12 17.08 -0.76 8.22
CA VAL A 12 17.57 0.63 8.17
C VAL A 12 16.73 1.48 7.21
N PHE A 13 16.36 0.95 6.05
CA PHE A 13 15.51 1.63 5.08
C PHE A 13 14.14 1.99 5.68
N VAL A 14 13.48 1.04 6.36
CA VAL A 14 12.19 1.28 7.01
C VAL A 14 12.33 2.32 8.14
N ALA A 15 13.38 2.23 8.96
CA ALA A 15 13.64 3.18 10.04
C ALA A 15 13.81 4.62 9.51
N ILE A 16 14.54 4.78 8.40
CA ILE A 16 14.69 6.08 7.72
C ILE A 16 13.34 6.56 7.19
N GLY A 17 12.56 5.68 6.55
CA GLY A 17 11.22 6.01 6.04
C GLY A 17 10.28 6.52 7.13
N ILE A 18 10.29 5.88 8.30
CA ILE A 18 9.51 6.32 9.47
C ILE A 18 10.00 7.69 9.96
N ALA A 19 11.31 7.90 10.08
CA ALA A 19 11.86 9.19 10.51
C ALA A 19 11.49 10.34 9.55
N VAL A 20 11.52 10.09 8.23
CA VAL A 20 11.08 11.04 7.21
C VAL A 20 9.58 11.30 7.29
N SER A 21 8.77 10.26 7.49
CA SER A 21 7.31 10.39 7.64
C SER A 21 6.95 11.25 8.86
N ILE A 22 7.60 11.01 10.01
CA ILE A 22 7.44 11.84 11.22
C ILE A 22 7.85 13.29 10.94
N ALA A 23 8.99 13.52 10.29
CA ALA A 23 9.41 14.87 9.94
C ALA A 23 8.35 15.58 9.08
N LEU A 24 7.85 14.93 8.04
CA LEU A 24 6.80 15.49 7.20
C LEU A 24 5.50 15.72 7.99
N HIS A 25 5.10 14.82 8.87
CA HIS A 25 3.95 15.00 9.78
C HIS A 25 4.06 16.31 10.56
N GLU A 26 5.22 16.57 11.18
CA GLU A 26 5.49 17.79 11.92
C GLU A 26 5.46 19.04 10.99
N VAL A 27 5.90 18.90 9.74
CA VAL A 27 5.75 19.96 8.72
C VAL A 27 4.27 20.29 8.48
N GLY A 28 3.39 19.28 8.53
CA GLY A 28 1.95 19.44 8.47
C GLY A 28 1.38 20.36 9.54
N HIS A 29 1.94 20.38 10.75
CA HIS A 29 1.59 21.34 11.80
C HIS A 29 2.29 22.69 11.63
N LEU A 30 3.58 22.66 11.28
CA LEU A 30 4.45 23.83 11.13
C LEU A 30 3.93 24.82 10.07
N VAL A 31 3.54 24.31 8.90
CA VAL A 31 3.16 25.15 7.75
C VAL A 31 1.90 25.97 8.03
N PRO A 32 0.77 25.39 8.48
CA PRO A 32 -0.40 26.16 8.88
C PRO A 32 -0.12 27.12 10.04
N ALA A 33 0.70 26.71 11.02
CA ALA A 33 1.03 27.57 12.15
C ALA A 33 1.76 28.85 11.69
N LYS A 34 2.77 28.71 10.84
CA LYS A 34 3.48 29.84 10.24
C LYS A 34 2.58 30.69 9.33
N LEU A 35 1.71 30.05 8.55
CA LEU A 35 0.74 30.75 7.69
C LEU A 35 -0.24 31.60 8.51
N PHE A 36 -0.66 31.13 9.68
CA PHE A 36 -1.50 31.88 10.61
C PHE A 36 -0.73 32.83 11.52
N LYS A 37 0.56 33.06 11.24
CA LYS A 37 1.47 33.97 11.96
C LYS A 37 1.70 33.59 13.43
N VAL A 38 1.49 32.32 13.78
CA VAL A 38 1.88 31.79 15.09
C VAL A 38 3.40 31.67 15.13
N ARG A 39 4.02 32.13 16.20
CA ARG A 39 5.47 31.95 16.38
C ARG A 39 5.74 30.49 16.75
N VAL A 40 6.49 29.83 15.89
CA VAL A 40 6.94 28.45 16.09
C VAL A 40 8.40 28.48 16.47
N THR A 41 8.73 27.98 17.66
CA THR A 41 10.05 28.16 18.25
C THR A 41 10.96 26.95 18.06
N LYS A 42 10.37 25.74 18.03
CA LYS A 42 11.11 24.49 17.79
C LYS A 42 10.39 23.60 16.81
N TYR A 43 11.17 22.97 15.95
CA TYR A 43 10.81 21.85 15.10
C TYR A 43 11.87 20.78 15.35
N MET A 44 11.48 19.71 16.04
CA MET A 44 12.42 18.68 16.47
C MET A 44 11.93 17.32 15.97
N ILE A 45 12.83 16.60 15.30
CA ILE A 45 12.61 15.21 14.89
C ILE A 45 13.26 14.33 15.95
N GLY A 46 12.46 13.52 16.65
CA GLY A 46 12.89 12.62 17.71
C GLY A 46 12.74 13.18 19.13
N PHE A 47 13.17 12.38 20.10
CA PHE A 47 13.21 12.66 21.53
C PHE A 47 14.62 12.46 22.11
N GLY A 48 14.82 12.94 23.34
CA GLY A 48 16.09 12.80 24.07
C GLY A 48 17.14 13.86 23.70
N PRO A 49 18.44 13.56 23.87
CA PRO A 49 19.50 14.54 23.65
C PRO A 49 19.54 14.99 22.19
N THR A 50 19.75 16.30 21.99
CA THR A 50 19.85 16.89 20.65
C THR A 50 21.18 16.49 20.02
N LEU A 51 21.11 15.75 18.91
CA LEU A 51 22.30 15.37 18.13
C LEU A 51 22.79 16.55 17.30
N TRP A 52 21.85 17.29 16.71
CA TRP A 52 22.13 18.45 15.89
C TRP A 52 20.94 19.41 15.89
N SER A 53 21.19 20.72 15.98
CA SER A 53 20.18 21.75 15.77
C SER A 53 20.75 23.00 15.10
N LYS A 54 19.90 23.70 14.36
CA LYS A 54 20.20 24.98 13.73
C LYS A 54 19.00 25.91 13.81
N ARG A 55 19.22 27.12 14.31
CA ARG A 55 18.19 28.16 14.31
C ARG A 55 18.12 28.84 12.94
N LYS A 56 16.91 28.91 12.37
CA LYS A 56 16.61 29.66 11.14
C LYS A 56 15.41 30.56 11.40
N GLY A 57 15.66 31.86 11.48
CA GLY A 57 14.68 32.84 11.92
C GLY A 57 14.30 32.60 13.38
N GLU A 58 13.00 32.51 13.66
CA GLU A 58 12.47 32.29 15.01
C GLU A 58 12.41 30.80 15.41
N THR A 59 12.62 29.88 14.47
CA THR A 59 12.46 28.43 14.68
C THR A 59 13.82 27.73 14.76
N GLU A 60 14.02 26.92 15.80
CA GLU A 60 15.11 25.98 15.92
C GLU A 60 14.72 24.65 15.27
N TYR A 61 15.46 24.24 14.25
CA TYR A 61 15.28 22.97 13.55
C TYR A 61 16.33 21.99 14.04
N GLY A 62 15.95 20.79 14.50
CA GLY A 62 16.92 19.84 15.01
C GLY A 62 16.48 18.38 14.95
N VAL A 63 17.46 17.51 15.15
CA VAL A 63 17.31 16.05 15.23
C VAL A 63 17.81 15.58 16.59
N LYS A 64 17.03 14.73 17.24
CA LYS A 64 17.31 14.15 18.55
C LYS A 64 17.63 12.66 18.42
N ALA A 65 18.27 12.11 19.45
CA ALA A 65 18.85 10.76 19.39
C ALA A 65 17.83 9.63 19.21
N ILE A 66 16.60 9.80 19.70
CA ILE A 66 15.58 8.75 19.65
C ILE A 66 14.56 9.10 18.56
N PRO A 67 14.49 8.38 17.42
CA PRO A 67 13.61 8.73 16.30
C PRO A 67 12.13 8.33 16.50
N LEU A 68 11.68 8.10 17.74
CA LEU A 68 10.35 7.58 18.07
C LEU A 68 9.28 8.69 18.18
N GLY A 69 9.34 9.70 17.32
CA GLY A 69 8.35 10.78 17.22
C GLY A 69 8.99 12.12 16.88
N GLY A 70 8.25 13.20 16.99
CA GLY A 70 8.71 14.56 16.74
C GLY A 70 7.80 15.55 17.45
N TYR A 71 8.16 16.83 17.45
CA TYR A 71 7.26 17.86 17.94
C TYR A 71 7.54 19.23 17.30
N VAL A 72 6.45 20.00 17.19
CA VAL A 72 6.46 21.43 16.89
C VAL A 72 6.01 22.22 18.11
N SER A 73 6.92 23.00 18.69
CA SER A 73 6.59 23.89 19.81
C SER A 73 6.08 25.24 19.28
N MET A 74 4.86 25.59 19.70
CA MET A 74 4.20 26.86 19.40
C MET A 74 3.95 27.65 20.68
N ILE A 75 4.16 28.96 20.63
CA ILE A 75 3.87 29.82 21.77
C ILE A 75 2.37 29.81 22.10
N GLY A 76 2.04 29.70 23.39
CA GLY A 76 0.65 29.67 23.84
C GLY A 76 -0.11 28.38 23.51
N MET A 77 0.57 27.25 23.30
CA MET A 77 -0.06 25.93 23.21
C MET A 77 -0.63 25.46 24.56
N TYR A 78 -0.03 25.92 25.66
CA TYR A 78 -0.52 25.70 27.02
C TYR A 78 -0.97 27.04 27.64
N PRO A 79 -2.14 27.09 28.31
CA PRO A 79 -2.55 28.28 29.03
C PRO A 79 -1.55 28.59 30.15
N PRO A 80 -1.21 29.87 30.40
CA PRO A 80 -0.33 30.24 31.50
C PRO A 80 -0.95 29.78 32.82
N ASN A 81 -0.12 29.19 33.69
CA ASN A 81 -0.55 28.80 35.03
C ASN A 81 -1.01 30.05 35.79
N LYS A 82 -2.18 29.98 36.45
CA LYS A 82 -2.74 31.11 37.21
C LYS A 82 -1.99 31.42 38.51
N VAL A 83 -0.93 30.69 38.88
CA VAL A 83 -0.21 30.91 40.14
C VAL A 83 1.28 30.55 39.99
N ASP A 84 2.15 31.55 40.19
CA ASP A 84 3.57 31.48 40.54
C ASP A 84 4.46 30.40 39.89
N GLY A 85 4.66 30.51 38.57
CA GLY A 85 5.97 30.42 37.87
C GLY A 85 7.04 29.38 38.25
N THR A 86 6.76 28.36 39.06
CA THR A 86 7.76 27.44 39.60
C THR A 86 7.23 26.01 39.57
N VAL A 87 7.89 25.16 38.79
CA VAL A 87 7.67 23.73 38.83
C VAL A 87 8.55 23.17 39.94
N ARG A 88 7.97 22.71 41.05
CA ARG A 88 8.73 21.92 42.04
C ARG A 88 9.18 20.61 41.38
N PRO A 89 10.48 20.32 41.29
CA PRO A 89 10.94 19.02 40.84
C PRO A 89 10.61 18.00 41.93
N SER A 90 9.72 17.06 41.64
CA SER A 90 9.38 15.99 42.54
C SER A 90 9.63 14.65 41.85
N SER A 91 10.71 14.00 42.29
CA SER A 91 11.07 12.57 42.15
C SER A 91 11.72 12.04 40.85
N THR A 92 12.52 10.98 41.03
CA THR A 92 13.75 10.55 40.33
C THR A 92 13.57 9.50 39.21
N GLY A 93 12.40 9.43 38.55
CA GLY A 93 12.14 8.42 37.50
C GLY A 93 12.53 8.86 36.09
N MET A 94 13.32 8.07 35.35
CA MET A 94 13.77 8.34 33.96
C MET A 94 12.62 8.66 32.97
N PHE A 95 11.49 7.96 33.08
CA PHE A 95 10.31 8.24 32.24
C PHE A 95 9.59 9.54 32.64
N GLN A 96 9.60 9.90 33.93
CA GLN A 96 9.02 11.15 34.42
C GLN A 96 9.92 12.35 34.15
N THR A 97 11.24 12.19 34.13
CA THR A 97 12.16 13.25 33.69
C THR A 97 11.97 13.53 32.20
N LEU A 98 11.82 12.51 31.35
CA LEU A 98 11.46 12.71 29.94
C LEU A 98 10.09 13.40 29.78
N ALA A 99 9.09 13.02 30.58
CA ALA A 99 7.79 13.68 30.57
C ALA A 99 7.83 15.12 31.12
N THR A 100 8.69 15.39 32.10
CA THR A 100 8.86 16.73 32.71
C THR A 100 9.70 17.62 31.82
N GLU A 101 10.72 17.10 31.15
CA GLU A 101 11.45 17.79 30.07
C GLU A 101 10.54 18.08 28.89
N ALA A 102 9.71 17.13 28.45
CA ALA A 102 8.74 17.40 27.39
C ALA A 102 7.78 18.55 27.76
N ARG A 103 7.39 18.66 29.04
CA ARG A 103 6.56 19.77 29.55
C ARG A 103 7.35 21.07 29.72
N SER A 104 8.55 21.05 30.30
CA SER A 104 9.37 22.25 30.53
C SER A 104 9.97 22.82 29.24
N MET A 105 10.29 21.97 28.26
CA MET A 105 10.71 22.38 26.92
C MET A 105 9.57 22.99 26.09
N ALA A 106 8.31 22.76 26.50
CA ALA A 106 7.10 23.34 25.90
C ALA A 106 6.64 24.64 26.58
N HIS A 107 7.16 24.97 27.77
CA HIS A 107 7.00 26.26 28.40
C HIS A 107 8.09 27.21 27.89
N GLU A 108 7.88 27.74 26.69
CA GLU A 108 8.55 28.97 26.30
C GLU A 108 7.62 30.14 26.57
N ASP A 109 8.07 31.02 27.46
CA ASP A 109 7.31 32.16 27.93
C ASP A 109 6.96 33.09 26.77
N VAL A 110 5.69 33.51 26.74
CA VAL A 110 5.20 34.51 25.80
C VAL A 110 5.95 35.81 26.08
N GLY A 111 6.84 36.21 25.18
CA GLY A 111 7.56 37.46 25.28
C GLY A 111 6.64 38.67 25.08
N PRO A 112 7.03 39.86 25.56
CA PRO A 112 6.25 41.09 25.33
C PRO A 112 6.02 41.40 23.85
N GLU A 113 6.88 40.88 22.97
CA GLU A 113 6.81 41.05 21.51
C GLU A 113 5.91 40.04 20.79
N ASP A 114 5.42 39.01 21.51
CA ASP A 114 4.63 37.92 20.94
C ASP A 114 3.13 38.25 20.79
N GLY A 115 2.68 39.37 21.35
CA GLY A 115 1.38 40.02 21.09
C GLY A 115 0.21 39.08 20.74
N ASN A 116 -0.24 39.15 19.48
CA ASN A 116 -1.34 38.34 18.93
C ASN A 116 -0.90 37.07 18.19
N ARG A 117 0.40 36.71 18.27
CA ARG A 117 1.00 35.57 17.56
C ARG A 117 0.96 34.27 18.37
N VAL A 118 0.12 34.23 19.42
CA VAL A 118 -0.06 33.10 20.34
C VAL A 118 -1.19 32.16 19.88
N PHE A 119 -0.95 30.85 19.99
CA PHE A 119 -1.87 29.82 19.53
C PHE A 119 -3.25 29.89 20.20
N TYR A 120 -3.31 30.08 21.53
CA TYR A 120 -4.58 30.12 22.25
C TYR A 120 -5.51 31.29 21.87
N ARG A 121 -4.98 32.41 21.32
CA ARG A 121 -5.81 33.54 20.85
C ARG A 121 -6.37 33.34 19.46
N LEU A 122 -5.94 32.32 18.72
CA LEU A 122 -6.48 32.05 17.40
C LEU A 122 -7.95 31.64 17.46
N PRO A 123 -8.76 32.01 16.45
CA PRO A 123 -10.06 31.40 16.20
C PRO A 123 -9.97 29.88 16.18
N VAL A 124 -11.00 29.21 16.70
CA VAL A 124 -11.03 27.73 16.85
C VAL A 124 -10.76 27.01 15.53
N TRP A 125 -11.30 27.50 14.41
CA TRP A 125 -11.07 26.90 13.09
C TRP A 125 -9.59 26.90 12.67
N LYS A 126 -8.82 27.94 13.00
CA LYS A 126 -7.37 27.99 12.71
C LYS A 126 -6.61 26.97 13.56
N LYS A 127 -7.00 26.81 14.83
CA LYS A 127 -6.44 25.78 15.71
C LYS A 127 -6.71 24.38 15.15
N ILE A 128 -7.94 24.12 14.71
CA ILE A 128 -8.32 22.86 14.08
C ILE A 128 -7.47 22.58 12.84
N ILE A 129 -7.28 23.56 11.94
CA ILE A 129 -6.43 23.38 10.76
C ILE A 129 -4.98 23.07 11.15
N ILE A 130 -4.41 23.75 12.14
CA ILE A 130 -3.05 23.44 12.62
C ILE A 130 -3.00 22.02 13.17
N MET A 131 -3.94 21.61 14.02
CA MET A 131 -3.97 20.27 14.63
C MET A 131 -4.27 19.15 13.63
N LEU A 132 -5.07 19.40 12.59
CA LEU A 132 -5.35 18.43 11.53
C LEU A 132 -4.27 18.41 10.44
N GLY A 133 -3.41 19.43 10.39
CA GLY A 133 -2.36 19.52 9.37
C GLY A 133 -1.38 18.35 9.38
N GLY A 134 -0.99 17.85 10.56
CA GLY A 134 -0.16 16.64 10.69
C GLY A 134 -0.84 15.39 10.13
N PRO A 135 -2.02 14.99 10.65
CA PRO A 135 -2.79 13.86 10.10
C PRO A 135 -3.10 13.98 8.60
N ALA A 136 -3.42 15.18 8.11
CA ALA A 136 -3.64 15.43 6.69
C ALA A 136 -2.36 15.20 5.86
N MET A 137 -1.19 15.56 6.39
CA MET A 137 0.09 15.24 5.75
C MET A 137 0.32 13.73 5.67
N ASN A 138 -0.05 12.96 6.69
CA ASN A 138 0.07 11.49 6.63
C ASN A 138 -0.81 10.90 5.52
N LEU A 139 -2.02 11.43 5.33
CA LEU A 139 -2.88 11.02 4.21
C LEU A 139 -2.24 11.38 2.86
N LEU A 140 -1.65 12.57 2.75
CA LEU A 140 -0.94 12.99 1.54
C LEU A 140 0.27 12.07 1.25
N ILE A 141 1.07 11.76 2.27
CA ILE A 141 2.19 10.82 2.17
C ILE A 141 1.67 9.45 1.70
N GLY A 142 0.58 8.95 2.29
CA GLY A 142 -0.07 7.72 1.88
C GLY A 142 -0.43 7.72 0.40
N VAL A 143 -1.12 8.76 -0.09
CA VAL A 143 -1.49 8.90 -1.50
C VAL A 143 -0.25 8.94 -2.41
N VAL A 144 0.80 9.67 -2.03
CA VAL A 144 2.04 9.76 -2.82
C VAL A 144 2.77 8.41 -2.85
N LEU A 145 2.89 7.72 -1.72
CA LEU A 145 3.51 6.39 -1.65
C LEU A 145 2.71 5.37 -2.46
N THR A 146 1.38 5.41 -2.38
CA THR A 146 0.50 4.57 -3.22
C THR A 146 0.67 4.91 -4.70
N ALA A 147 0.80 6.19 -5.07
CA ALA A 147 1.07 6.59 -6.45
C ALA A 147 2.39 6.02 -6.96
N VAL A 148 3.47 6.13 -6.16
CA VAL A 148 4.78 5.57 -6.51
C VAL A 148 4.70 4.06 -6.64
N LEU A 149 4.00 3.37 -5.74
CA LEU A 149 3.83 1.92 -5.79
C LEU A 149 3.09 1.49 -7.07
N LEU A 150 1.94 2.09 -7.34
CA LEU A 150 1.06 1.68 -8.44
C LEU A 150 1.60 2.10 -9.81
N MET A 151 2.14 3.32 -9.94
CA MET A 151 2.62 3.84 -11.21
C MET A 151 4.07 3.44 -11.50
N GLY A 152 4.90 3.32 -10.46
CA GLY A 152 6.32 3.00 -10.60
C GLY A 152 6.60 1.50 -10.61
N PHE A 153 6.01 0.75 -9.67
CA PHE A 153 6.23 -0.70 -9.57
C PHE A 153 5.12 -1.51 -10.23
N GLY A 154 3.88 -1.02 -10.20
CA GLY A 154 2.74 -1.74 -10.74
C GLY A 154 2.13 -2.75 -9.77
N VAL A 155 1.08 -3.41 -10.22
CA VAL A 155 0.40 -4.48 -9.47
C VAL A 155 0.49 -5.78 -10.25
N ALA A 156 0.59 -6.89 -9.52
CA ALA A 156 0.63 -8.22 -10.09
C ALA A 156 -0.71 -8.48 -10.80
N THR A 157 -0.65 -8.52 -12.13
CA THR A 157 -1.81 -8.70 -13.00
C THR A 157 -1.60 -9.94 -13.85
N ALA A 158 -2.63 -10.77 -13.98
CA ALA A 158 -2.63 -11.89 -14.90
C ALA A 158 -2.64 -11.39 -16.34
N THR A 159 -1.64 -11.79 -17.13
CA THR A 159 -1.55 -11.43 -18.54
C THR A 159 -2.24 -12.49 -19.40
N THR A 160 -2.37 -12.24 -20.72
CA THR A 160 -2.84 -13.24 -21.68
C THR A 160 -1.74 -14.22 -22.10
N THR A 161 -0.54 -14.11 -21.51
CA THR A 161 0.56 -15.03 -21.72
C THR A 161 0.36 -16.29 -20.89
N ILE A 162 0.46 -17.44 -21.53
CA ILE A 162 0.30 -18.74 -20.89
C ILE A 162 1.55 -19.05 -20.05
N SER A 163 1.41 -19.19 -18.73
CA SER A 163 2.49 -19.61 -17.84
C SER A 163 2.74 -21.11 -17.93
N ASP A 164 1.66 -21.88 -17.94
CA ASP A 164 1.67 -23.32 -17.90
C ASP A 164 0.45 -23.89 -18.62
N VAL A 165 0.64 -25.07 -19.20
CA VAL A 165 -0.41 -25.85 -19.81
C VAL A 165 -0.47 -27.17 -19.05
N SER A 166 -1.57 -27.38 -18.32
CA SER A 166 -1.80 -28.61 -17.57
C SER A 166 -1.92 -29.77 -18.55
N LYS A 167 -1.03 -30.78 -18.45
CA LYS A 167 -1.05 -31.96 -19.33
C LYS A 167 -2.36 -32.75 -19.16
N CYS A 168 -2.74 -33.03 -17.92
CA CYS A 168 -3.88 -33.90 -17.61
C CYS A 168 -5.05 -33.12 -17.02
N GLN A 169 -6.27 -33.48 -17.41
CA GLN A 169 -7.49 -33.06 -16.75
C GLN A 169 -7.55 -33.71 -15.37
N VAL A 170 -7.69 -32.90 -14.33
CA VAL A 170 -7.90 -33.38 -12.96
C VAL A 170 -9.27 -32.95 -12.48
N ALA A 171 -10.01 -33.89 -11.88
CA ALA A 171 -11.23 -33.55 -11.15
C ALA A 171 -10.88 -32.70 -9.92
N ALA A 172 -11.80 -31.85 -9.48
CA ALA A 172 -11.58 -31.01 -8.32
C ALA A 172 -11.23 -31.85 -7.08
N GLY A 173 -10.08 -31.54 -6.46
CA GLY A 173 -9.58 -32.26 -5.27
C GLY A 173 -8.80 -33.54 -5.57
N GLN A 174 -8.54 -33.86 -6.83
CA GLN A 174 -7.74 -35.03 -7.23
C GLN A 174 -6.41 -34.60 -7.85
N THR A 175 -5.39 -35.44 -7.71
CA THR A 175 -4.11 -35.34 -8.40
C THR A 175 -3.93 -36.57 -9.28
N VAL A 176 -3.59 -36.37 -10.55
CA VAL A 176 -3.29 -37.45 -11.49
C VAL A 176 -1.82 -37.33 -11.86
N ASP A 177 -1.11 -38.47 -11.84
CA ASP A 177 0.26 -38.55 -12.34
C ASP A 177 0.28 -38.22 -13.84
N PRO A 178 1.08 -37.21 -14.29
CA PRO A 178 1.17 -36.82 -15.69
C PRO A 178 1.54 -37.94 -16.66
N ASP A 179 2.19 -39.00 -16.16
CA ASP A 179 2.68 -40.12 -16.96
C ASP A 179 1.83 -41.39 -16.79
N SER A 180 0.72 -41.29 -16.03
CA SER A 180 -0.26 -42.38 -15.91
C SER A 180 -1.07 -42.54 -17.21
N PRO A 181 -1.44 -43.78 -17.60
CA PRO A 181 -2.41 -44.02 -18.66
C PRO A 181 -3.80 -43.41 -18.41
N ASP A 182 -4.11 -43.03 -17.16
CA ASP A 182 -5.36 -42.35 -16.79
C ASP A 182 -5.33 -40.83 -17.09
N CYS A 183 -4.20 -40.30 -17.57
CA CYS A 183 -4.07 -38.91 -17.97
C CYS A 183 -4.87 -38.63 -19.25
N GLN A 184 -6.07 -38.07 -19.09
CA GLN A 184 -6.80 -37.46 -20.20
C GLN A 184 -6.23 -36.07 -20.48
N LEU A 185 -5.78 -35.83 -21.72
CA LEU A 185 -5.20 -34.53 -22.09
C LEU A 185 -6.19 -33.39 -21.89
N THR A 186 -5.73 -32.26 -21.38
CA THR A 186 -6.56 -31.04 -21.36
C THR A 186 -6.81 -30.53 -22.79
N PRO A 187 -7.91 -29.80 -23.02
CA PRO A 187 -8.16 -29.19 -24.33
C PRO A 187 -7.01 -28.30 -24.82
N ALA A 188 -6.34 -27.58 -23.91
CA ALA A 188 -5.15 -26.77 -24.23
C ALA A 188 -3.98 -27.64 -24.72
N ALA A 189 -3.67 -28.72 -24.01
CA ALA A 189 -2.60 -29.63 -24.37
C ALA A 189 -2.90 -30.35 -25.69
N ALA A 190 -4.14 -30.80 -25.89
CA ALA A 190 -4.59 -31.43 -27.13
C ALA A 190 -4.54 -30.49 -28.33
N ALA A 191 -4.79 -29.20 -28.13
CA ALA A 191 -4.71 -28.17 -29.17
C ALA A 191 -3.28 -27.67 -29.44
N GLY A 192 -2.28 -28.15 -28.68
CA GLY A 192 -0.88 -27.80 -28.86
C GLY A 192 -0.52 -26.39 -28.38
N LEU A 193 -1.26 -25.84 -27.42
CA LEU A 193 -0.87 -24.60 -26.73
C LEU A 193 0.38 -24.84 -25.89
N LEU A 194 1.26 -23.85 -25.82
CA LEU A 194 2.54 -23.94 -25.13
C LEU A 194 2.73 -22.79 -24.13
N PRO A 195 3.56 -22.99 -23.09
CA PRO A 195 4.03 -21.88 -22.27
C PRO A 195 4.68 -20.78 -23.12
N ASN A 196 4.47 -19.52 -22.73
CA ASN A 196 4.85 -18.28 -23.41
C ASN A 196 4.02 -17.91 -24.65
N ASP A 197 3.04 -18.71 -25.06
CA ASP A 197 2.05 -18.28 -26.05
C ASP A 197 1.24 -17.09 -25.49
N VAL A 198 1.06 -16.04 -26.29
CA VAL A 198 0.21 -14.88 -25.93
C VAL A 198 -1.13 -15.02 -26.62
N VAL A 199 -2.22 -15.21 -25.86
CA VAL A 199 -3.56 -15.30 -26.44
C VAL A 199 -4.01 -13.93 -26.95
N THR A 200 -4.25 -13.82 -28.26
CA THR A 200 -4.65 -12.57 -28.93
C THR A 200 -6.11 -12.59 -29.38
N SER A 201 -6.69 -13.76 -29.62
CA SER A 201 -8.10 -13.92 -30.02
C SER A 201 -8.72 -15.21 -29.48
N PHE A 202 -10.00 -15.16 -29.15
CA PHE A 202 -10.79 -16.32 -28.73
C PHE A 202 -12.20 -16.22 -29.34
N ASP A 203 -12.63 -17.25 -30.06
CA ASP A 203 -13.90 -17.31 -30.80
C ASP A 203 -14.08 -16.10 -31.75
N GLY A 204 -12.99 -15.71 -32.42
CA GLY A 204 -12.93 -14.55 -33.32
C GLY A 204 -12.94 -13.18 -32.62
N LYS A 205 -13.00 -13.12 -31.29
CA LYS A 205 -12.98 -11.88 -30.51
C LYS A 205 -11.58 -11.58 -30.01
N ALA A 206 -11.13 -10.34 -30.18
CA ALA A 206 -9.84 -9.89 -29.65
C ALA A 206 -9.83 -9.98 -28.12
N VAL A 207 -8.78 -10.59 -27.58
CA VAL A 207 -8.59 -10.76 -26.14
C VAL A 207 -7.61 -9.68 -25.67
N THR A 208 -8.04 -8.84 -24.72
CA THR A 208 -7.18 -7.80 -24.15
C THR A 208 -6.86 -8.03 -22.66
N GLY A 209 -7.46 -9.05 -22.05
CA GLY A 209 -7.27 -9.32 -20.62
C GLY A 209 -7.63 -10.75 -20.23
N TRP A 210 -6.99 -11.22 -19.17
CA TRP A 210 -7.14 -12.58 -18.67
C TRP A 210 -8.54 -12.89 -18.13
N ASP A 211 -9.17 -11.94 -17.43
CA ASP A 211 -10.50 -12.13 -16.87
C ASP A 211 -11.56 -12.35 -17.95
N GLN A 212 -11.48 -11.57 -19.03
CA GLN A 212 -12.34 -11.69 -20.21
C GLN A 212 -12.14 -13.05 -20.90
N LEU A 213 -10.88 -13.46 -21.10
CA LEU A 213 -10.57 -14.78 -21.67
C LEU A 213 -11.14 -15.91 -20.81
N THR A 214 -10.97 -15.82 -19.49
CA THR A 214 -11.48 -16.81 -18.54
C THR A 214 -13.00 -16.89 -18.57
N GLU A 215 -13.69 -15.75 -18.64
CA GLU A 215 -15.15 -15.69 -18.78
C GLU A 215 -15.63 -16.40 -20.05
N TRP A 216 -14.98 -16.12 -21.20
CA TRP A 216 -15.34 -16.75 -22.47
C TRP A 216 -15.05 -18.25 -22.51
N ILE A 217 -13.94 -18.70 -21.92
CA ILE A 217 -13.63 -20.13 -21.76
C ILE A 217 -14.71 -20.82 -20.93
N ARG A 218 -15.07 -20.24 -19.79
CA ARG A 218 -16.09 -20.80 -18.87
C ARG A 218 -17.46 -20.93 -19.55
N ALA A 219 -17.82 -19.97 -20.40
CA ALA A 219 -19.07 -19.96 -21.16
C ALA A 219 -19.06 -20.83 -22.44
N SER A 220 -17.94 -21.45 -22.79
CA SER A 220 -17.77 -22.23 -24.03
C SER A 220 -17.62 -23.73 -23.80
N ALA A 221 -18.07 -24.23 -22.64
CA ALA A 221 -18.03 -25.66 -22.33
C ALA A 221 -18.74 -26.49 -23.42
N GLY A 222 -18.05 -27.52 -23.92
CA GLY A 222 -18.55 -28.44 -24.94
C GLY A 222 -18.65 -27.88 -26.36
N ARG A 223 -18.33 -26.60 -26.58
CA ARG A 223 -18.32 -25.98 -27.92
C ARG A 223 -16.88 -25.89 -28.43
N GLU A 224 -16.68 -26.32 -29.67
CA GLU A 224 -15.43 -26.06 -30.38
C GLU A 224 -15.36 -24.58 -30.75
N VAL A 225 -14.26 -23.93 -30.36
CA VAL A 225 -14.02 -22.50 -30.59
C VAL A 225 -12.58 -22.30 -31.10
N SER A 226 -12.38 -21.28 -31.94
CA SER A 226 -11.05 -20.92 -32.41
C SER A 226 -10.29 -20.13 -31.33
N ILE A 227 -8.99 -20.38 -31.21
CA ILE A 227 -8.09 -19.58 -30.38
C ILE A 227 -6.87 -19.20 -31.22
N THR A 228 -6.52 -17.92 -31.21
CA THR A 228 -5.31 -17.41 -31.85
C THR A 228 -4.34 -16.98 -30.77
N VAL A 229 -3.11 -17.49 -30.87
CA VAL A 229 -1.99 -17.13 -30.01
C VAL A 229 -0.88 -16.54 -30.85
N GLU A 230 -0.09 -15.65 -30.27
CA GLU A 230 1.19 -15.24 -30.82
C GLU A 230 2.29 -16.12 -30.22
N ARG A 231 3.02 -16.82 -31.08
CA ARG A 231 4.15 -17.69 -30.73
C ARG A 231 5.36 -17.23 -31.53
N ASP A 232 6.44 -16.88 -30.85
CA ASP A 232 7.67 -16.34 -31.47
C ASP A 232 7.41 -15.17 -32.44
N GLY A 233 6.41 -14.32 -32.14
CA GLY A 233 6.03 -13.17 -32.97
C GLY A 233 5.15 -13.49 -34.18
N ALA A 234 4.74 -14.74 -34.37
CA ALA A 234 3.85 -15.16 -35.45
C ALA A 234 2.48 -15.62 -34.90
N PRO A 235 1.37 -15.28 -35.58
CA PRO A 235 0.05 -15.76 -35.18
C PRO A 235 -0.12 -17.25 -35.51
N VAL A 236 -0.47 -18.04 -34.51
CA VAL A 236 -0.84 -19.46 -34.62
C VAL A 236 -2.31 -19.60 -34.21
N THR A 237 -3.14 -20.13 -35.11
CA THR A 237 -4.56 -20.38 -34.82
C THR A 237 -4.80 -21.88 -34.70
N THR A 238 -5.48 -22.28 -33.62
CA THR A 238 -5.89 -23.66 -33.35
C THR A 238 -7.35 -23.70 -32.87
N THR A 239 -7.96 -24.88 -32.82
CA THR A 239 -9.29 -25.06 -32.24
C THR A 239 -9.19 -25.73 -30.87
N VAL A 240 -10.04 -25.30 -29.96
CA VAL A 240 -10.13 -25.85 -28.61
C VAL A 240 -11.57 -26.13 -28.26
N THR A 241 -11.81 -27.19 -27.50
CA THR A 241 -13.15 -27.53 -26.98
C THR A 241 -13.06 -27.58 -25.46
N PRO A 242 -13.36 -26.48 -24.75
CA PRO A 242 -13.35 -26.46 -23.29
C PRO A 242 -14.23 -27.56 -22.71
N VAL A 243 -13.70 -28.35 -21.79
CA VAL A 243 -14.45 -29.45 -21.16
C VAL A 243 -15.23 -28.93 -19.96
N LEU A 244 -16.38 -29.53 -19.68
CA LEU A 244 -17.13 -29.19 -18.48
C LEU A 244 -16.39 -29.72 -17.25
N SER A 245 -16.08 -28.84 -16.30
CA SER A 245 -15.36 -29.19 -15.07
C SER A 245 -15.95 -28.44 -13.88
N ALA A 246 -16.22 -29.16 -12.79
CA ALA A 246 -16.66 -28.58 -11.54
C ALA A 246 -15.52 -27.77 -10.91
N ARG A 247 -15.72 -26.46 -10.75
CA ARG A 247 -14.72 -25.54 -10.15
C ARG A 247 -15.33 -24.78 -8.98
N PRO A 248 -14.55 -24.48 -7.93
CA PRO A 248 -15.05 -23.70 -6.81
C PRO A 248 -15.43 -22.30 -7.31
N VAL A 249 -16.62 -21.85 -6.92
CA VAL A 249 -17.09 -20.49 -7.16
C VAL A 249 -16.14 -19.56 -6.41
N VAL A 250 -15.64 -18.52 -7.07
CA VAL A 250 -14.83 -17.48 -6.40
C VAL A 250 -15.77 -16.31 -6.09
N GLY A 251 -15.85 -15.95 -4.80
CA GLY A 251 -16.63 -14.82 -4.32
C GLY A 251 -16.01 -13.48 -4.70
N VAL A 252 -16.77 -12.40 -4.48
CA VAL A 252 -16.33 -11.01 -4.75
C VAL A 252 -15.10 -10.58 -3.95
N ASP A 253 -14.76 -11.30 -2.89
CA ASP A 253 -13.57 -11.09 -2.07
C ASP A 253 -12.34 -11.87 -2.56
N GLY A 254 -12.44 -12.55 -3.71
CA GLY A 254 -11.39 -13.39 -4.28
C GLY A 254 -11.20 -14.73 -3.57
N ARG A 255 -12.02 -15.05 -2.54
CA ARG A 255 -11.97 -16.34 -1.85
C ARG A 255 -12.96 -17.32 -2.47
N GLN A 256 -12.69 -18.62 -2.31
CA GLN A 256 -13.65 -19.63 -2.73
C GLN A 256 -14.92 -19.51 -1.88
N ALA A 257 -16.05 -19.31 -2.53
CA ALA A 257 -17.35 -19.14 -1.90
C ALA A 257 -17.76 -20.43 -1.19
N LYS A 258 -18.34 -20.26 -0.01
CA LYS A 258 -18.87 -21.36 0.79
C LYS A 258 -20.39 -21.30 0.86
N ASP A 259 -21.02 -22.45 1.05
CA ASP A 259 -22.44 -22.56 1.35
C ASP A 259 -22.72 -22.27 2.83
N ASP A 260 -23.99 -22.27 3.23
CA ASP A 260 -24.43 -22.02 4.61
C ASP A 260 -23.90 -23.06 5.61
N ALA A 261 -23.43 -24.21 5.10
CA ALA A 261 -22.81 -25.28 5.88
C ALA A 261 -21.27 -25.16 5.96
N GLY A 262 -20.67 -24.16 5.31
CA GLY A 262 -19.23 -23.92 5.30
C GLY A 262 -18.44 -24.76 4.27
N ASN A 263 -19.11 -25.49 3.39
CA ASN A 263 -18.50 -26.27 2.31
C ASN A 263 -18.26 -25.39 1.08
N LEU A 264 -17.27 -25.74 0.27
CA LEU A 264 -16.99 -25.01 -0.98
C LEU A 264 -18.16 -25.18 -1.96
N ARG A 265 -18.64 -24.05 -2.50
CA ARG A 265 -19.62 -24.06 -3.59
C ARG A 265 -18.90 -24.32 -4.90
N TYR A 266 -19.38 -25.30 -5.66
CA TYR A 266 -18.88 -25.59 -7.00
C TYR A 266 -19.86 -25.11 -8.07
N GLN A 267 -19.32 -24.76 -9.22
CA GLN A 267 -20.06 -24.50 -10.45
C GLN A 267 -19.42 -25.26 -11.60
N ASP A 268 -20.24 -25.79 -12.49
CA ASP A 268 -19.78 -26.42 -13.71
C ASP A 268 -19.49 -25.34 -14.75
N VAL A 269 -18.24 -25.29 -15.19
CA VAL A 269 -17.79 -24.31 -16.19
C VAL A 269 -16.84 -24.95 -17.19
N GLY A 270 -16.69 -24.30 -18.34
CA GLY A 270 -15.67 -24.67 -19.32
C GLY A 270 -14.27 -24.56 -18.73
N PHE A 271 -13.46 -25.58 -18.98
CA PHE A 271 -12.09 -25.70 -18.55
C PHE A 271 -11.19 -26.01 -19.75
N LEU A 272 -10.16 -25.19 -19.92
CA LEU A 272 -9.20 -25.33 -21.02
C LEU A 272 -7.88 -25.97 -20.58
N GLY A 273 -7.42 -25.70 -19.36
CA GLY A 273 -6.14 -26.22 -18.84
C GLY A 273 -4.93 -25.30 -19.03
N ILE A 274 -5.15 -23.98 -19.08
CA ILE A 274 -4.07 -22.97 -19.14
C ILE A 274 -4.00 -22.16 -17.84
N GLY A 275 -2.78 -21.83 -17.41
CA GLY A 275 -2.48 -20.83 -16.38
C GLY A 275 -1.99 -19.53 -17.01
N ALA A 276 -2.20 -18.41 -16.30
CA ALA A 276 -1.69 -17.09 -16.70
C ALA A 276 -0.37 -16.77 -16.02
N GLN A 277 0.54 -16.20 -16.79
CA GLN A 277 1.69 -15.50 -16.23
C GLN A 277 1.24 -14.27 -15.44
N THR A 278 1.93 -13.99 -14.34
CA THR A 278 1.71 -12.77 -13.57
C THR A 278 2.86 -11.81 -13.80
N GLU A 279 2.53 -10.58 -14.15
CA GLU A 279 3.51 -9.51 -14.33
C GLU A 279 3.10 -8.27 -13.55
N LEU A 280 4.10 -7.48 -13.15
CA LEU A 280 3.86 -6.18 -12.54
C LEU A 280 3.52 -5.18 -13.63
N VAL A 281 2.24 -4.82 -13.71
CA VAL A 281 1.74 -3.85 -14.71
C VAL A 281 1.55 -2.50 -14.04
N ALA A 282 2.25 -1.50 -14.55
CA ALA A 282 2.13 -0.11 -14.09
C ALA A 282 0.69 0.39 -14.28
N GLN A 283 0.16 1.03 -13.25
CA GLN A 283 -1.22 1.50 -13.24
C GLN A 283 -1.31 2.98 -13.58
N PRO A 284 -2.42 3.44 -14.19
CA PRO A 284 -2.64 4.85 -14.48
C PRO A 284 -2.86 5.65 -13.19
N ALA A 285 -2.59 6.95 -13.21
CA ALA A 285 -2.79 7.83 -12.05
C ALA A 285 -4.25 7.81 -11.50
N SER A 286 -5.22 7.47 -12.35
CA SER A 286 -6.62 7.33 -11.95
C SER A 286 -6.87 6.18 -10.97
N SER A 287 -5.99 5.18 -10.88
CA SER A 287 -6.13 4.06 -9.94
C SER A 287 -5.67 4.39 -8.52
N VAL A 288 -4.92 5.48 -8.34
CA VAL A 288 -4.28 5.82 -7.07
C VAL A 288 -5.29 6.15 -5.98
N LEU A 289 -6.26 7.02 -6.26
CA LEU A 289 -7.24 7.46 -5.25
C LEU A 289 -8.23 6.37 -4.83
N PRO A 290 -8.82 5.57 -5.75
CA PRO A 290 -9.63 4.41 -5.35
C PRO A 290 -8.85 3.48 -4.42
N MET A 291 -7.61 3.15 -4.76
CA MET A 291 -6.83 2.18 -4.00
C MET A 291 -6.27 2.74 -2.67
N ALA A 292 -6.07 4.06 -2.56
CA ALA A 292 -5.60 4.72 -1.35
C ALA A 292 -6.70 4.96 -0.30
N GLY A 293 -7.98 4.78 -0.64
CA GLY A 293 -9.08 4.98 0.31
C GLY A 293 -10.46 5.26 -0.29
N GLY A 294 -10.61 5.18 -1.62
CA GLY A 294 -11.90 5.32 -2.30
C GLY A 294 -12.55 3.97 -2.56
N LYS A 295 -13.62 3.65 -1.81
CA LYS A 295 -14.62 2.73 -2.35
C LYS A 295 -15.34 3.40 -3.52
#